data_AF-A0A3B8VWY7-F1
#
_entry.id   AF-A0A3B8VWY7-F1
#
_cell.length_a   1.000
_cell.length_b   1.000
_cell.length_c   1.000
_cell.angle_alpha   90.00
_cell.angle_beta   90.00
_cell.angle_gamma   90.00
#
_symmetry.space_group_name_H-M   'P 1'
#
loop_
_entity.id
_entity.type
_entity.pdbx_description
1 polymer ?
#
loop_
_entity_poly.entity_id
_entity_poly.type
_entity_poly.pdbx_seq_one_letter_code
_entity_poly.pdbx_strand_id
1 'polypeptide(L)'
;MTLDNYFSELTDPEIVIKHSGLLQLSGLAGPEIIELVGLWSTIPTERRREIVDRMTELVEDNLDLDFASVFRACLRDKDDQVRAKAARGLEDSDDRTIIRPLIDLLL
;
A
#
# COMPACT_ATOMS: atom_id res chain seq x y z
N MET A 1 -3.70 18.76 -4.76
CA MET A 1 -4.20 18.05 -3.56
C MET A 1 -2.98 17.83 -2.66
N THR A 2 -3.11 18.00 -1.36
CA THR A 2 -2.02 17.69 -0.42
C THR A 2 -2.13 16.22 0.00
N LEU A 3 -1.04 15.62 0.46
CA LEU A 3 -1.02 14.23 0.89
C LEU A 3 -2.01 13.96 2.03
N ASP A 4 -2.09 14.86 3.01
CA ASP A 4 -3.02 14.77 4.15
C ASP A 4 -4.50 14.74 3.72
N ASN A 5 -4.85 15.54 2.71
CA ASN A 5 -6.19 15.53 2.14
C ASN A 5 -6.48 14.20 1.45
N TYR A 6 -5.49 13.64 0.75
CA TYR A 6 -5.64 12.36 0.09
C TYR A 6 -5.76 11.20 1.07
N PHE A 7 -5.03 11.21 2.19
CA PHE A 7 -5.22 10.22 3.26
C PHE A 7 -6.63 10.26 3.84
N SER A 8 -7.20 11.46 4.00
CA SER A 8 -8.60 11.61 4.40
C SER A 8 -9.54 10.96 3.37
N GLU A 9 -9.30 11.18 2.06
CA GLU A 9 -10.08 10.55 1.00
C GLU A 9 -9.97 9.01 0.96
N LEU A 10 -8.81 8.44 1.32
CA LEU A 10 -8.64 6.99 1.38
C LEU A 10 -9.48 6.32 2.48
N THR A 11 -9.75 7.06 3.57
CA THR A 11 -10.56 6.58 4.69
C THR A 11 -12.07 6.68 4.46
N ASP A 12 -12.51 7.49 3.49
CA ASP A 12 -13.90 7.62 3.10
C ASP A 12 -14.28 6.57 2.03
N PRO A 13 -15.16 5.60 2.35
CA PRO A 13 -15.57 4.57 1.40
C PRO A 13 -16.44 5.10 0.26
N GLU A 14 -17.07 6.27 0.40
CA GLU A 14 -17.95 6.85 -0.63
C GLU A 14 -17.15 7.56 -1.74
N ILE A 15 -15.90 7.91 -1.46
CA ILE A 15 -15.03 8.55 -2.45
C ILE A 15 -14.51 7.48 -3.41
N VAL A 16 -14.45 7.76 -4.71
CA VAL A 16 -13.84 6.83 -5.67
C VAL A 16 -12.33 7.04 -5.70
N ILE A 17 -11.54 5.97 -5.52
CA ILE A 17 -10.09 6.04 -5.72
C ILE A 17 -9.81 6.36 -7.18
N LYS A 18 -9.02 7.40 -7.42
CA LYS A 18 -8.54 7.75 -8.76
C LYS A 18 -7.12 7.27 -8.93
N HIS A 19 -6.80 6.79 -10.12
CA HIS A 19 -5.42 6.44 -10.51
C HIS A 19 -4.45 7.58 -10.21
N SER A 20 -4.79 8.82 -10.59
CA SER A 20 -3.95 10.00 -10.34
C SER A 20 -3.73 10.30 -8.84
N GLY A 21 -4.68 9.89 -7.99
CA GLY A 21 -4.57 10.02 -6.54
C GLY A 21 -3.54 9.04 -5.97
N LEU A 22 -3.58 7.78 -6.41
CA LEU A 22 -2.67 6.72 -5.94
C LEU A 22 -1.20 7.00 -6.24
N LEU A 23 -0.90 7.78 -7.29
CA LEU A 23 0.47 8.22 -7.58
C LEU A 23 1.12 8.98 -6.41
N GLN A 24 0.31 9.62 -5.55
CA GLN A 24 0.81 10.29 -4.34
C GLN A 24 1.37 9.33 -3.29
N LEU A 25 1.06 8.04 -3.39
CA LEU A 25 1.61 7.01 -2.50
C LEU A 25 2.99 6.49 -2.98
N SER A 26 3.44 6.93 -4.15
CA SER A 26 4.75 6.53 -4.69
C SER A 26 5.85 7.27 -3.94
N GLY A 27 6.88 6.54 -3.49
CA GLY A 27 8.05 7.07 -2.82
C GLY A 27 7.81 7.52 -1.37
N LEU A 28 6.67 7.17 -0.75
CA LEU A 28 6.39 7.59 0.64
C LEU A 28 7.49 7.13 1.59
N ALA A 29 7.99 8.06 2.40
CA ALA A 29 9.06 7.78 3.36
C ALA A 29 8.90 8.58 4.66
N GLY A 30 9.62 8.15 5.69
CA GLY A 30 9.70 8.88 6.97
C GLY A 30 8.33 9.18 7.59
N PRO A 31 7.96 10.46 7.83
CA PRO A 31 6.68 10.80 8.43
C PRO A 31 5.46 10.35 7.63
N GLU A 32 5.54 10.37 6.30
CA GLU A 32 4.38 10.14 5.43
C GLU A 32 3.90 8.68 5.50
N ILE A 33 4.83 7.73 5.47
CA ILE A 33 4.49 6.31 5.63
C ILE A 33 4.02 6.00 7.05
N ILE A 34 4.55 6.68 8.06
CA ILE A 34 4.11 6.51 9.45
C ILE A 34 2.65 6.97 9.59
N GLU A 35 2.30 8.09 8.98
CA GLU A 35 0.94 8.61 8.97
C GLU A 35 -0.02 7.65 8.26
N LEU A 36 0.31 7.21 7.04
CA LEU A 36 -0.49 6.23 6.29
C LEU A 36 -0.72 4.94 7.10
N VAL A 37 0.32 4.42 7.76
CA VAL A 37 0.21 3.22 8.61
C VAL A 37 -0.68 3.46 9.82
N GLY A 38 -0.62 4.66 10.43
CA GLY A 38 -1.46 5.02 11.58
C GLY A 38 -2.95 5.01 11.25
N LEU A 39 -3.31 5.45 10.04
CA LEU A 39 -4.70 5.45 9.55
C LEU A 39 -5.09 4.17 8.80
N TRP A 40 -4.14 3.33 8.39
CA TRP A 40 -4.42 2.13 7.59
C TRP A 40 -5.51 1.23 8.21
N SER A 41 -5.47 1.05 9.54
CA SER A 41 -6.44 0.21 10.26
C SER A 41 -7.87 0.78 10.31
N THR A 42 -8.06 2.07 10.04
CA THR A 42 -9.38 2.72 9.99
C THR A 42 -10.03 2.61 8.61
N ILE A 43 -9.23 2.35 7.57
CA ILE A 43 -9.72 2.12 6.20
C ILE A 43 -10.48 0.77 6.16
N PRO A 44 -11.72 0.71 5.62
CA PRO A 44 -12.46 -0.54 5.48
C PRO A 44 -11.71 -1.61 4.68
N THR A 45 -11.89 -2.89 5.01
CA THR A 45 -11.11 -3.98 4.39
C THR A 45 -11.22 -4.02 2.86
N GLU A 46 -12.44 -3.91 2.30
CA GLU A 46 -12.62 -3.89 0.84
C GLU A 46 -11.89 -2.73 0.18
N ARG A 47 -11.82 -1.59 0.87
CA ARG A 47 -11.10 -0.42 0.41
C ARG A 47 -9.59 -0.62 0.44
N ARG A 48 -9.04 -1.26 1.48
CA ARG A 48 -7.61 -1.62 1.54
C ARG A 48 -7.25 -2.59 0.41
N ARG A 49 -8.12 -3.57 0.13
CA ARG A 49 -7.94 -4.48 -1.01
C ARG A 49 -7.92 -3.73 -2.34
N GLU A 50 -8.86 -2.81 -2.56
CA GLU A 50 -8.91 -1.97 -3.76
C GLU A 50 -7.63 -1.13 -3.93
N ILE A 51 -7.16 -0.49 -2.86
CA ILE A 51 -5.93 0.33 -2.88
C ILE A 51 -4.74 -0.52 -3.30
N VAL A 52 -4.52 -1.67 -2.66
CA VAL A 52 -3.37 -2.54 -2.94
C VAL A 52 -3.47 -3.16 -4.33
N ASP A 53 -4.65 -3.56 -4.78
CA ASP A 53 -4.86 -4.08 -6.14
C ASP A 53 -4.41 -3.08 -7.20
N ARG A 54 -4.92 -1.85 -7.10
CA ARG A 54 -4.60 -0.79 -8.05
C ARG A 54 -3.13 -0.39 -7.98
N MET A 55 -2.52 -0.40 -6.78
CA MET A 55 -1.07 -0.18 -6.68
C MET A 55 -0.27 -1.27 -7.38
N THR A 56 -0.69 -2.54 -7.27
CA THR A 56 -0.03 -3.66 -7.97
C THR A 56 -0.18 -3.51 -9.49
N GLU A 57 -1.36 -3.20 -10.00
CA GLU A 57 -1.59 -2.92 -11.44
C GLU A 57 -0.69 -1.77 -11.94
N LEU A 58 -0.57 -0.70 -11.13
CA LEU A 58 0.25 0.47 -11.47
C LEU A 58 1.73 0.16 -11.62
N VAL A 59 2.31 -0.70 -10.78
CA VAL A 59 3.73 -1.07 -10.89
C VAL A 59 3.98 -2.09 -12.00
N GLU A 60 2.98 -2.93 -12.32
CA GLU A 60 3.05 -3.80 -13.50
C GLU A 60 3.11 -2.96 -14.81
N ASP A 61 2.41 -1.82 -14.85
CA ASP A 61 2.37 -0.91 -16.01
C ASP A 61 3.50 0.14 -16.04
N ASN A 62 4.02 0.55 -14.88
CA ASN A 62 5.01 1.63 -14.77
C ASN A 62 6.07 1.38 -13.69
N LEU A 63 7.27 1.00 -14.14
CA LEU A 63 8.42 0.69 -13.28
C LEU A 63 9.03 1.91 -12.57
N ASP A 64 8.68 3.14 -12.97
CA ASP A 64 9.14 4.36 -12.29
C ASP A 64 8.39 4.60 -10.96
N LEU A 65 7.29 3.88 -10.72
CA LEU A 65 6.52 3.96 -9.48
C LEU A 65 7.13 3.07 -8.41
N ASP A 66 7.27 3.63 -7.21
CA ASP A 66 7.81 2.92 -6.05
C ASP A 66 6.78 2.92 -4.91
N PHE A 67 6.04 1.84 -4.76
CA PHE A 67 5.14 1.62 -3.62
C PHE A 67 5.74 0.69 -2.57
N ALA A 68 7.06 0.41 -2.60
CA ALA A 68 7.66 -0.63 -1.77
C ALA A 68 7.45 -0.39 -0.27
N SER A 69 7.53 0.87 0.19
CA SER A 69 7.28 1.22 1.59
C SER A 69 5.85 0.91 2.03
N VAL A 70 4.87 1.13 1.15
CA VAL A 70 3.45 0.86 1.38
C VAL A 70 3.17 -0.63 1.34
N PHE A 71 3.67 -1.37 0.34
CA PHE A 71 3.52 -2.82 0.29
C PHE A 71 4.15 -3.49 1.51
N ARG A 72 5.33 -3.05 1.96
CA ARG A 72 5.97 -3.58 3.16
C ARG A 72 5.10 -3.41 4.40
N ALA A 73 4.41 -2.27 4.53
CA ALA A 73 3.44 -2.07 5.62
C ALA A 73 2.24 -3.03 5.49
N CYS A 74 1.74 -3.23 4.27
CA CYS A 74 0.61 -4.11 3.97
C CYS A 74 0.89 -5.60 4.22
N LEU A 75 2.15 -6.05 4.27
CA LEU A 75 2.50 -7.42 4.69
C LEU A 75 1.99 -7.78 6.10
N ARG A 76 1.68 -6.78 6.93
CA ARG A 76 1.13 -6.97 8.29
C ARG A 76 -0.38 -6.73 8.39
N ASP A 77 -1.08 -6.60 7.26
CA ASP A 77 -2.53 -6.41 7.26
C ASP A 77 -3.24 -7.63 7.87
N LYS A 78 -4.40 -7.38 8.48
CA LYS A 78 -5.27 -8.44 9.03
C LYS A 78 -5.89 -9.28 7.92
N ASP A 79 -6.14 -8.68 6.78
CA ASP A 79 -6.74 -9.31 5.61
C ASP A 79 -5.71 -10.06 4.77
N ASP A 80 -6.01 -11.30 4.42
CA ASP A 80 -5.11 -12.18 3.68
C ASP A 80 -4.90 -11.73 2.23
N GLN A 81 -5.92 -11.21 1.56
CA GLN A 81 -5.80 -10.68 0.20
C GLN A 81 -4.89 -9.47 0.14
N VAL A 82 -4.99 -8.57 1.13
CA VAL A 82 -4.08 -7.42 1.24
C VAL A 82 -2.63 -7.88 1.38
N ARG A 83 -2.35 -8.86 2.27
CA ARG A 83 -1.00 -9.42 2.43
C ARG A 83 -0.48 -10.09 1.16
N ALA A 84 -1.32 -10.87 0.47
CA ALA A 84 -0.94 -11.58 -0.74
C ALA A 84 -0.59 -10.61 -1.89
N LYS A 85 -1.40 -9.58 -2.12
CA LYS A 85 -1.13 -8.57 -3.16
C LYS A 85 0.11 -7.72 -2.82
N ALA A 86 0.29 -7.39 -1.55
CA ALA A 86 1.48 -6.69 -1.08
C ALA A 86 2.76 -7.50 -1.30
N ALA A 87 2.73 -8.81 -1.05
CA ALA A 87 3.87 -9.69 -1.34
C ALA A 87 4.20 -9.71 -2.84
N ARG A 88 3.18 -9.72 -3.71
CA ARG A 88 3.36 -9.64 -5.17
C ARG A 88 3.95 -8.29 -5.61
N GLY A 89 3.47 -7.18 -5.05
CA GLY A 89 4.02 -5.84 -5.33
C GLY A 89 5.47 -5.63 -4.88
N LEU A 90 6.07 -6.59 -4.17
CA LEU A 90 7.46 -6.56 -3.71
C LEU A 90 8.36 -7.56 -4.46
N GLU A 91 7.90 -8.15 -5.56
CA GLU A 91 8.67 -9.20 -6.26
C GLU A 91 10.07 -8.76 -6.71
N ASP A 92 10.20 -7.50 -7.15
CA ASP A 92 11.45 -6.90 -7.60
C ASP A 92 12.19 -6.11 -6.49
N SER A 93 11.73 -6.18 -5.25
CA SER A 93 12.33 -5.42 -4.14
C SER A 93 13.65 -6.02 -3.65
N ASP A 94 14.73 -5.25 -3.76
CA ASP A 94 16.04 -5.58 -3.19
C ASP A 94 16.14 -5.35 -1.66
N ASP A 95 15.11 -4.77 -1.03
CA ASP A 95 15.09 -4.51 0.41
C ASP A 95 15.00 -5.81 1.24
N ARG A 96 16.15 -6.24 1.77
CA ARG A 96 16.26 -7.43 2.63
C ARG A 96 15.40 -7.38 3.90
N THR A 97 14.89 -6.21 4.30
CA THR A 97 14.01 -6.09 5.46
C THR A 97 12.65 -6.77 5.24
N ILE A 98 12.26 -7.06 3.99
CA ILE A 98 11.01 -7.78 3.67
C ILE A 98 11.10 -9.29 3.90
N ILE A 99 12.32 -9.86 3.96
CA ILE A 99 12.52 -11.32 4.05
C ILE A 99 11.82 -11.89 5.28
N ARG A 100 12.01 -11.25 6.45
CA ARG A 100 11.40 -11.74 7.69
C ARG A 100 9.86 -11.65 7.65
N PRO A 101 9.27 -10.49 7.31
CA PRO A 101 7.82 -10.38 7.07
C PRO A 101 7.26 -11.45 6.12
N LEU A 102 7.93 -11.75 5.01
CA LEU A 102 7.47 -12.76 4.05
C LEU A 102 7.51 -14.18 4.63
N ILE A 103 8.56 -14.54 5.37
CA ILE A 103 8.64 -15.84 6.06
C ILE A 103 7.52 -15.97 7.09
N ASP A 104 7.23 -14.90 7.86
CA ASP A 104 6.19 -14.91 8.87
C ASP A 104 4.77 -15.12 8.26
N LEU A 105 4.58 -14.94 6.94
CA LEU A 105 3.32 -15.25 6.25
C LEU A 105 3.09 -16.76 6.03
N LEU A 106 4.14 -17.57 6.13
CA LEU A 106 4.12 -19.00 5.85
C LEU A 106 4.00 -19.87 7.11
N LEU A 107 3.98 -19.23 8.29
CA LEU A 107 3.97 -19.86 9.62
C LEU A 107 2.57 -19.75 10.24
#